data_AF-A0A6J4BZT0-F1
#
_entry.id   AF-A0A6J4BZT0-F1
#
_cell.length_a   1.000
_cell.length_b   1.000
_cell.length_c   1.000
_cell.angle_alpha   90.00
_cell.angle_beta   90.00
_cell.angle_gamma   90.00
#
_symmetry.space_group_name_H-M   'P 1'
#
loop_
_entity.id
_entity.type
_entity.pdbx_description
1 polymer ?
#
loop_
_entity_poly.entity_id
_entity_poly.type
_entity_poly.pdbx_seq_one_letter_code
_entity_poly.pdbx_strand_id
1 'polypeptide(L)'
;MSVDRVMALRSQILERNQALSRAGASGTVAPTETVKPTSFADSMETALKSVNDGQTQAAKLSESYERGETVDIAKVMLARQQASVGFEATLQVRNKLLSAYKDIMSMPV
;
A
#
# COMPACT_ATOMS: atom_id res chain seq x y z
N MET A 1 -44.70 -42.64 -17.40
CA MET A 1 -44.73 -41.53 -16.42
C MET A 1 -43.39 -41.24 -15.73
N SER A 2 -42.49 -42.22 -15.50
CA SER A 2 -41.14 -41.95 -14.96
C SER A 2 -40.11 -41.57 -16.02
N VAL A 3 -40.25 -42.02 -17.26
CA VAL A 3 -39.30 -41.77 -18.36
C VAL A 3 -39.41 -40.34 -18.90
N ASP A 4 -40.62 -39.78 -18.99
CA ASP A 4 -40.88 -38.40 -19.42
C ASP A 4 -40.22 -37.36 -18.50
N ARG A 5 -40.20 -37.64 -17.19
CA ARG A 5 -39.58 -36.78 -16.17
C ARG A 5 -38.05 -36.75 -16.31
N VAL A 6 -37.45 -37.86 -16.72
CA VAL A 6 -36.00 -37.97 -16.95
C VAL A 6 -35.60 -37.24 -18.24
N MET A 7 -36.42 -37.28 -19.28
CA MET A 7 -36.22 -36.49 -20.51
C MET A 7 -36.36 -34.98 -20.25
N ALA A 8 -37.37 -34.56 -19.48
CA ALA A 8 -37.55 -33.15 -19.10
C ALA A 8 -36.41 -32.63 -18.19
N LEU A 9 -35.86 -33.48 -17.33
CA LEU A 9 -34.71 -33.11 -16.50
C LEU A 9 -33.43 -32.97 -17.33
N ARG A 10 -33.23 -33.84 -18.34
CA ARG A 10 -32.11 -33.73 -19.27
C ARG A 10 -32.15 -32.44 -20.09
N SER A 11 -33.33 -32.03 -20.58
CA SER A 11 -33.45 -30.77 -21.33
C SER A 11 -33.15 -29.55 -20.45
N GLN A 12 -33.62 -29.56 -19.19
CA GLN A 12 -33.36 -28.48 -18.24
C GLN A 12 -31.87 -28.33 -17.88
N ILE A 13 -31.14 -29.44 -17.78
CA ILE A 13 -29.69 -29.41 -17.50
C ILE A 13 -28.91 -28.86 -18.70
N LEU A 14 -29.28 -29.21 -19.92
CA LEU A 14 -28.63 -28.72 -21.15
C LEU A 14 -28.82 -27.21 -21.33
N GLU A 15 -30.02 -26.70 -21.06
CA GLU A 15 -30.33 -25.27 -21.15
C GLU A 15 -29.58 -24.45 -20.10
N ARG A 16 -29.49 -24.97 -18.87
CA ARG A 16 -28.74 -24.34 -17.79
C ARG A 16 -27.23 -24.30 -18.08
N ASN A 17 -26.70 -25.33 -18.73
CA ASN A 17 -25.28 -25.36 -19.11
C ASN A 17 -24.94 -24.37 -20.24
N GLN A 18 -25.84 -24.19 -21.21
CA GLN A 18 -25.67 -23.17 -22.26
C GLN A 18 -25.75 -21.74 -21.72
N ALA A 19 -26.64 -21.47 -20.77
CA ALA A 19 -26.72 -20.17 -20.10
C ALA A 19 -25.44 -19.83 -19.31
N LEU A 20 -24.87 -20.81 -18.60
CA LEU A 20 -23.60 -20.66 -17.89
C LEU A 20 -22.41 -20.50 -18.85
N SER A 21 -22.44 -21.18 -19.99
CA SER A 21 -21.40 -21.06 -21.03
C SER A 21 -21.39 -19.67 -21.70
N ARG A 22 -22.57 -19.04 -21.90
CA ARG A 22 -22.65 -17.65 -22.38
C ARG A 22 -22.19 -16.64 -21.33
N ALA A 23 -22.50 -16.88 -20.05
CA ALA A 23 -22.02 -16.04 -18.95
C ALA A 23 -20.48 -16.10 -18.79
N GLY A 24 -19.85 -17.25 -19.08
CA GLY A 24 -18.39 -17.39 -19.12
C GLY A 24 -17.72 -16.73 -20.32
N ALA A 25 -18.44 -16.52 -21.43
CA ALA A 25 -17.91 -15.91 -22.66
C ALA A 25 -18.15 -14.38 -22.76
N SER A 26 -19.05 -13.81 -21.95
CA SER A 26 -19.34 -12.36 -21.93
C SER A 26 -18.60 -11.59 -20.82
N GLY A 27 -17.62 -12.21 -20.17
CA GLY A 27 -16.66 -11.48 -19.35
C GLY A 27 -15.70 -10.69 -20.22
N THR A 28 -16.12 -9.53 -20.73
CA THR A 28 -15.19 -8.49 -21.17
C THR A 28 -14.32 -8.13 -19.96
N VAL A 29 -13.17 -8.78 -19.86
CA VAL A 29 -12.06 -8.31 -19.03
C VAL A 29 -11.75 -6.90 -19.52
N ALA A 30 -12.26 -5.92 -18.80
CA ALA A 30 -11.79 -4.55 -18.90
C ALA A 30 -10.26 -4.59 -18.80
N PRO A 31 -9.53 -3.80 -19.60
CA PRO A 31 -8.09 -3.79 -19.50
C PRO A 31 -7.75 -3.41 -18.07
N THR A 32 -7.11 -4.31 -17.34
CA THR A 32 -6.50 -4.00 -16.06
C THR A 32 -5.55 -2.85 -16.35
N GLU A 33 -5.88 -1.65 -15.87
CA GLU A 33 -4.95 -0.53 -15.90
C GLU A 33 -3.64 -1.04 -15.33
N THR A 34 -2.61 -1.03 -16.16
CA THR A 34 -1.26 -1.37 -15.74
C THR A 34 -0.82 -0.30 -14.76
N VAL A 35 -1.14 -0.51 -13.48
CA VAL A 35 -0.55 0.25 -12.39
C VAL A 35 0.94 -0.02 -12.47
N LYS A 36 1.68 0.96 -12.97
CA LYS A 36 3.14 0.89 -13.04
C LYS A 36 3.62 0.58 -11.62
N PRO A 37 4.39 -0.49 -11.39
CA PRO A 37 4.86 -0.81 -10.05
C PRO A 37 5.70 0.38 -9.56
N THR A 38 5.27 0.98 -8.45
CA THR A 38 6.07 2.01 -7.76
C THR A 38 7.43 1.42 -7.46
N SER A 39 8.50 2.09 -7.88
CA SER A 39 9.83 1.57 -7.62
C SER A 39 10.15 1.68 -6.13
N PHE A 40 11.07 0.83 -5.65
CA PHE A 40 11.58 0.96 -4.29
C PHE A 40 12.19 2.35 -4.05
N ALA A 41 12.87 2.91 -5.05
CA ALA A 41 13.45 4.25 -4.97
C ALA A 41 12.38 5.33 -4.77
N ASP A 42 11.28 5.27 -5.53
CA ASP A 42 10.15 6.22 -5.37
C ASP A 42 9.50 6.11 -3.99
N SER A 43 9.38 4.88 -3.48
CA SER A 43 8.83 4.62 -2.14
C SER A 43 9.75 5.17 -1.05
N MET A 44 11.06 5.03 -1.22
CA MET A 44 12.06 5.54 -0.28
C MET A 44 12.15 7.07 -0.32
N GLU A 45 12.08 7.69 -1.50
CA GLU A 45 11.99 9.14 -1.65
C GLU A 45 10.73 9.68 -0.95
N THR A 46 9.59 9.03 -1.15
CA THR A 46 8.33 9.39 -0.48
C THR A 46 8.45 9.27 1.04
N ALA A 47 9.07 8.20 1.54
CA ALA A 47 9.30 8.00 2.97
C ALA A 47 10.21 9.09 3.57
N LEU A 48 11.29 9.45 2.88
CA LEU A 48 12.20 10.53 3.28
C LEU A 48 11.49 11.89 3.32
N LYS A 49 10.67 12.18 2.30
CA LYS A 49 9.83 13.38 2.26
C LYS A 49 8.87 13.41 3.44
N SER A 50 8.21 12.30 3.75
CA SER A 50 7.29 12.21 4.89
C SER A 50 7.97 12.49 6.24
N VAL A 51 9.23 12.10 6.41
CA VAL A 51 10.00 12.37 7.63
C VAL A 51 10.34 13.85 7.74
N ASN A 52 10.75 14.48 6.63
CA ASN A 52 11.00 15.92 6.56
C ASN A 52 9.72 16.73 6.86
N ASP A 53 8.59 16.30 6.30
CA ASP A 53 7.30 16.93 6.56
C ASP A 53 6.91 16.80 8.04
N GLY A 54 7.13 15.64 8.66
CA GLY A 54 6.94 15.43 10.10
C GLY A 54 7.81 16.33 10.97
N GLN A 55 9.10 16.50 10.62
CA GLN A 55 9.99 17.43 11.33
C GLN A 55 9.53 18.89 11.19
N THR A 56 9.17 19.30 9.98
CA THR A 56 8.68 20.66 9.70
C THR A 56 7.38 20.95 10.46
N GLN A 57 6.47 19.98 10.51
CA GLN A 57 5.23 20.09 11.26
C GLN A 57 5.48 20.25 12.76
N ALA A 58 6.36 19.43 13.34
CA ALA A 58 6.72 19.54 14.76
C ALA A 58 7.36 20.90 15.11
N ALA A 59 8.21 21.44 14.22
CA ALA A 59 8.80 22.77 14.36
C ALA A 59 7.71 23.86 14.33
N LYS A 60 6.80 23.80 13.36
CA LYS A 60 5.69 24.76 13.25
C LYS A 60 4.76 24.73 14.46
N LEU A 61 4.43 23.55 14.97
CA LEU A 61 3.63 23.38 16.19
C LEU A 61 4.34 23.98 17.42
N SER A 62 5.65 23.76 17.53
CA SER A 62 6.46 24.35 18.62
C SER A 62 6.45 25.87 18.56
N GLU A 63 6.70 26.44 17.37
CA GLU A 63 6.72 27.88 17.16
C GLU A 63 5.34 28.52 17.43
N SER A 64 4.27 27.87 16.99
CA SER A 64 2.89 28.35 17.22
C SER A 64 2.55 28.37 18.71
N TYR A 65 2.99 27.36 19.45
CA TYR A 65 2.87 27.31 20.91
C TYR A 65 3.69 28.41 21.60
N GLU A 66 4.93 28.63 21.18
CA GLU A 66 5.81 29.69 21.71
C GLU A 66 5.25 31.10 21.46
N ARG A 67 4.54 31.30 20.33
CA ARG A 67 3.82 32.55 20.02
C ARG A 67 2.52 32.73 20.82
N GLY A 68 2.14 31.77 21.66
CA GLY A 68 0.93 31.84 22.47
C GLY A 68 -0.36 31.58 21.69
N GLU A 69 -0.29 30.96 20.52
CA GLU A 69 -1.49 30.45 19.84
C GLU A 69 -2.13 29.34 20.69
N THR A 70 -3.43 29.09 20.50
CA THR A 70 -4.18 28.03 21.21
C THR A 70 -3.82 26.64 20.69
N VAL A 71 -2.54 26.31 20.71
CA VAL A 71 -2.00 25.00 20.40
C VAL A 71 -1.82 24.25 21.72
N ASP A 72 -2.41 23.07 21.81
CA ASP A 72 -2.24 22.20 22.97
C ASP A 72 -0.79 21.70 23.03
N ILE A 73 -0.12 21.90 24.18
CA ILE A 73 1.23 21.41 24.44
C ILE A 73 1.34 19.89 24.23
N ALA A 74 0.28 19.13 24.50
CA ALA A 74 0.26 17.69 24.26
C ALA A 74 0.42 17.36 22.76
N LYS A 75 -0.18 18.17 21.87
CA LYS A 75 -0.03 17.99 20.41
C LYS A 75 1.38 18.32 19.94
N VAL A 76 2.00 19.36 20.50
CA VAL A 76 3.40 19.72 20.20
C VAL A 76 4.33 18.57 20.58
N MET A 77 4.16 18.05 21.79
CA MET A 77 4.99 16.96 22.31
C MET A 77 4.78 15.66 21.52
N LEU A 78 3.53 15.34 21.16
CA LEU A 78 3.25 14.17 20.33
C LEU A 78 3.88 14.30 18.93
N ALA A 79 3.75 15.46 18.29
CA ALA A 79 4.35 15.71 16.99
C ALA A 79 5.88 15.61 17.03
N ARG A 80 6.52 16.14 18.08
CA ARG A 80 7.96 16.00 18.32
C ARG A 80 8.37 14.55 18.49
N GLN A 81 7.63 13.77 19.28
CA GLN A 81 7.91 12.35 19.49
C GLN A 81 7.78 11.56 18.19
N GLN A 82 6.73 11.82 17.41
CA GLN A 82 6.50 11.18 16.11
C GLN A 82 7.62 11.50 15.11
N ALA A 83 8.07 12.76 15.06
CA ALA A 83 9.18 13.18 14.21
C ALA A 83 10.50 12.50 14.63
N SER A 84 10.76 12.35 15.93
CA SER A 84 11.96 11.67 16.44
C SER A 84 11.96 10.18 16.06
N VAL A 85 10.87 9.47 16.33
CA VAL A 85 10.74 8.04 16.02
C VAL A 85 10.84 7.80 14.50
N GLY A 86 10.20 8.65 13.69
CA GLY A 86 10.29 8.56 12.23
C GLY A 86 11.71 8.80 11.70
N PHE A 87 12.44 9.74 12.29
CA PHE A 87 13.84 9.99 11.96
C PHE A 87 14.75 8.81 12.34
N GLU A 88 14.59 8.25 13.53
CA GLU A 88 15.34 7.07 13.97
C GLU A 88 15.09 5.87 13.06
N ALA A 89 13.83 5.62 12.69
CA ALA A 89 13.49 4.56 11.75
C ALA A 89 14.19 4.74 10.40
N THR A 90 14.24 5.98 9.90
CA THR A 90 14.94 6.32 8.65
C THR A 90 16.44 6.04 8.74
N LEU A 91 17.06 6.38 9.87
CA LEU A 91 18.48 6.10 10.10
C LEU A 91 18.76 4.60 10.11
N GLN A 92 17.89 3.80 10.72
CA GLN A 92 18.01 2.34 10.71
C GLN A 92 17.94 1.77 9.28
N VAL A 93 16.98 2.23 8.48
CA VAL A 93 16.87 1.82 7.08
C VAL A 93 18.11 2.22 6.27
N ARG A 94 18.58 3.47 6.42
CA ARG A 94 19.81 3.95 5.79
C ARG A 94 21.00 3.06 6.14
N ASN A 95 21.19 2.77 7.42
CA ASN A 95 22.29 1.93 7.89
C ASN A 95 22.20 0.52 7.31
N LYS A 96 21.00 -0.07 7.27
CA LYS A 96 20.79 -1.41 6.70
C LYS A 96 21.12 -1.46 5.21
N LEU A 97 20.75 -0.43 4.45
CA LEU A 97 21.07 -0.32 3.02
C LEU A 97 22.57 -0.16 2.79
N LEU A 98 23.26 0.65 3.59
CA LEU A 98 24.72 0.78 3.52
C LEU A 98 25.42 -0.54 3.86
N SER A 99 24.93 -1.29 4.84
CA SER A 99 25.44 -2.63 5.15
C SER A 99 25.21 -3.59 3.98
N ALA A 100 24.00 -3.65 3.41
CA ALA A 100 23.70 -4.52 2.28
C ALA A 100 24.60 -4.21 1.06
N TYR A 101 24.88 -2.93 0.79
CA TYR A 101 25.84 -2.54 -0.24
C TYR A 101 27.25 -3.03 0.05
N LYS A 102 27.74 -2.85 1.29
CA LYS A 102 29.05 -3.36 1.72
C LYS A 102 29.12 -4.89 1.62
N ASP A 103 28.07 -5.60 2.00
CA ASP A 103 28.00 -7.06 1.96
C ASP A 103 28.12 -7.57 0.52
N ILE A 104 27.43 -6.94 -0.44
CA ILE A 104 27.54 -7.27 -1.88
C ILE A 104 28.97 -7.01 -2.38
N MET A 105 29.59 -5.89 -2.01
CA MET A 105 30.98 -5.60 -2.40
C MET A 105 32.00 -6.55 -1.78
N SER A 106 31.70 -7.10 -0.60
CA SER A 106 32.60 -7.97 0.15
C SER A 106 32.40 -9.45 -0.17
N MET A 107 31.41 -9.81 -1.00
CA MET A 107 31.29 -11.17 -1.52
C MET A 107 32.51 -11.45 -2.41
N PRO A 108 33.30 -12.51 -2.11
CA PRO A 108 34.29 -12.99 -3.05
C PRO A 108 33.56 -13.48 -4.31
N VAL A 109 34.01 -13.01 -5.47
CA VAL A 109 33.65 -13.58 -6.77
C VAL A 109 34.27 -14.95 -6.96
#